data_AF-A0A956D5X6-F1
#
_entry.id   AF-A0A956D5X6-F1
#
_cell.length_a   1.000
_cell.length_b   1.000
_cell.length_c   1.000
_cell.angle_alpha   90.00
_cell.angle_beta   90.00
_cell.angle_gamma   90.00
#
_symmetry.space_group_name_H-M   'P 1'
#
loop_
_entity.id
_entity.type
_entity.pdbx_description
1 polymer ?
#
loop_
_entity_poly.entity_id
_entity_poly.type
_entity_poly.pdbx_seq_one_letter_code
_entity_poly.pdbx_strand_id
1 'polypeptide(L)'
;DIYALGCILYEMLAGDRAFRATSYIELLQQVSTGKVTPLRDRISSVPGELERIVGRAMSLDPEARYSSAEAFGNSLLEWASDIGRARWSGSFVAFRDPSLPPPEPAPSAVQITANAQPVSPVMATGPGAVLSDSLPPSQVPTDSFPAVAPPSDAPPNNANVIRLGVMLLSVGVLLLGAALLALALR
;
A
#
# COMPACT_ATOMS: atom_id res chain seq x y z
N ASP A 1 -0.42 -17.28 -7.52
CA ASP A 1 -0.99 -15.91 -7.58
C ASP A 1 -1.41 -15.35 -6.22
N ILE A 2 -2.38 -15.94 -5.51
CA ILE A 2 -2.88 -15.39 -4.22
C ILE A 2 -1.78 -15.17 -3.19
N TYR A 3 -0.82 -16.09 -3.08
CA TYR A 3 0.34 -15.92 -2.19
C TYR A 3 1.16 -14.68 -2.55
N ALA A 4 1.46 -14.49 -3.85
CA ALA A 4 2.19 -13.31 -4.31
C ALA A 4 1.41 -12.02 -4.07
N LEU A 5 0.08 -12.03 -4.25
CA LEU A 5 -0.79 -10.90 -3.91
C LEU A 5 -0.78 -10.61 -2.40
N GLY A 6 -0.79 -11.65 -1.56
CA GLY A 6 -0.61 -11.54 -0.12
C GLY A 6 0.72 -10.88 0.24
N CYS A 7 1.83 -11.31 -0.39
CA CYS A 7 3.13 -10.67 -0.22
C CYS A 7 3.11 -9.19 -0.64
N ILE A 8 2.53 -8.86 -1.80
CA ILE A 8 2.43 -7.47 -2.26
C ILE A 8 1.62 -6.63 -1.27
N LEU A 9 0.48 -7.15 -0.79
CA LEU A 9 -0.33 -6.45 0.21
C LEU A 9 0.42 -6.28 1.53
N TYR A 10 1.11 -7.31 2.00
CA TYR A 10 2.00 -7.21 3.16
C TYR A 10 3.02 -6.09 2.96
N GLU A 11 3.69 -6.04 1.80
CA GLU A 11 4.72 -5.04 1.51
C GLU A 11 4.15 -3.63 1.44
N MET A 12 2.96 -3.46 0.86
CA MET A 12 2.27 -2.17 0.81
C MET A 12 1.88 -1.69 2.21
N LEU A 13 1.44 -2.60 3.08
CA LEU A 13 1.08 -2.26 4.46
C LEU A 13 2.33 -1.97 5.28
N ALA A 14 3.33 -2.85 5.23
CA ALA A 14 4.59 -2.76 5.98
C ALA A 14 5.50 -1.62 5.52
N GLY A 15 5.35 -1.17 4.26
CA GLY A 15 6.29 -0.26 3.59
C GLY A 15 7.66 -0.88 3.32
N ASP A 16 7.76 -2.21 3.41
CA ASP A 16 9.02 -2.95 3.36
C ASP A 16 8.79 -4.39 2.89
N ARG A 17 9.84 -5.03 2.37
CA ARG A 17 9.81 -6.41 1.86
C ARG A 17 9.29 -7.40 2.90
N ALA A 18 8.41 -8.30 2.47
CA ALA A 18 7.92 -9.39 3.31
C ALA A 18 9.07 -10.32 3.74
N PHE A 19 9.95 -10.63 2.80
CA PHE A 19 11.14 -11.46 3.01
C PHE A 19 12.39 -10.63 2.75
N ARG A 20 13.24 -10.49 3.78
CA ARG A 20 14.53 -9.82 3.69
C ARG A 20 15.63 -10.87 3.81
N ALA A 21 16.38 -11.04 2.72
CA ALA A 21 17.48 -11.99 2.66
C ALA A 21 18.69 -11.34 1.99
N THR A 22 19.87 -11.75 2.45
CA THR A 22 21.17 -11.30 1.92
C THR A 22 21.68 -12.18 0.78
N SER A 23 21.09 -13.37 0.62
CA SER A 23 21.39 -14.30 -0.46
C SER A 23 20.13 -14.95 -1.02
N TYR A 24 20.23 -15.45 -2.25
CA TYR A 24 19.13 -16.16 -2.91
C TYR A 24 18.72 -17.44 -2.14
N ILE A 25 19.70 -18.17 -1.59
CA ILE A 25 19.44 -19.37 -0.80
C ILE A 25 18.68 -19.05 0.49
N GLU A 26 19.05 -17.98 1.17
CA GLU A 26 18.34 -17.50 2.36
C GLU A 26 16.90 -17.07 2.01
N LEU A 27 16.69 -16.38 0.88
CA LEU A 27 15.36 -16.00 0.42
C LEU A 27 14.48 -17.23 0.17
N LEU A 28 15.00 -18.22 -0.57
CA LEU A 28 14.30 -19.47 -0.81
C LEU A 28 13.96 -20.20 0.48
N GLN A 29 14.86 -20.22 1.46
CA GLN A 29 14.61 -20.80 2.76
C GLN A 29 13.50 -20.06 3.50
N GLN A 30 13.52 -18.72 3.53
CA GLN A 30 12.48 -17.94 4.20
C GLN A 30 11.10 -18.14 3.54
N VAL A 31 11.04 -18.10 2.21
CA VAL A 31 9.80 -18.31 1.44
C VAL A 31 9.27 -19.73 1.64
N SER A 32 10.14 -20.75 1.59
CA SER A 32 9.72 -22.16 1.76
C SER A 32 9.32 -22.51 3.20
N THR A 33 9.87 -21.81 4.20
CA THR A 33 9.52 -22.00 5.61
C THR A 33 8.42 -21.06 6.09
N GLY A 34 7.97 -20.12 5.25
CA GLY A 34 6.92 -19.16 5.60
C GLY A 34 7.32 -18.24 6.74
N LYS A 35 8.63 -18.06 6.98
CA LYS A 35 9.16 -17.20 8.05
C LYS A 35 9.07 -15.74 7.64
N VAL A 36 7.86 -15.21 7.67
CA VAL A 36 7.57 -13.78 7.55
C VAL A 36 7.39 -13.18 8.94
N THR A 37 7.90 -11.98 9.16
CA THR A 37 7.60 -11.23 10.40
C THR A 37 6.09 -10.94 10.44
N PRO A 38 5.38 -11.16 11.55
CA PRO A 38 3.99 -10.75 11.66
C PRO A 38 3.81 -9.26 11.34
N LEU A 39 2.69 -8.91 10.70
CA LEU A 39 2.49 -7.54 10.22
C LEU A 39 2.30 -6.57 11.39
N ARG A 40 1.68 -7.04 12.48
CA ARG A 40 1.49 -6.25 13.71
C ARG A 40 2.77 -6.06 14.52
N ASP A 41 3.74 -6.96 14.37
CA ASP A 41 5.08 -6.80 14.96
C ASP A 41 5.84 -5.65 14.27
N ARG A 42 5.52 -5.37 13.01
CA ARG A 42 6.07 -4.22 12.26
C ARG A 42 5.25 -2.95 12.44
N ILE A 43 3.93 -3.07 12.39
CA ILE A 43 2.99 -1.95 12.44
C ILE A 43 1.85 -2.29 13.38
N SER A 44 1.99 -1.87 14.63
CA SER A 44 1.03 -2.16 15.71
C SER A 44 -0.36 -1.58 15.46
N SER A 45 -0.50 -0.57 14.60
CA SER A 45 -1.79 0.02 14.21
C SER A 45 -2.60 -0.83 13.23
N VAL A 46 -2.02 -1.90 12.66
CA VAL A 46 -2.74 -2.81 11.77
C VAL A 46 -3.79 -3.59 12.56
N PRO A 47 -5.08 -3.55 12.14
CA PRO A 47 -6.11 -4.37 12.77
C PRO A 47 -5.81 -5.87 12.63
N GLY A 48 -6.04 -6.64 13.68
CA GLY A 48 -5.78 -8.10 13.68
C GLY A 48 -6.56 -8.87 12.62
N GLU A 49 -7.73 -8.37 12.21
CA GLU A 49 -8.48 -8.95 11.11
C GLU A 49 -7.76 -8.81 9.75
N LEU A 50 -7.21 -7.63 9.46
CA LEU A 50 -6.44 -7.42 8.24
C LEU A 50 -5.18 -8.31 8.22
N GLU A 51 -4.50 -8.42 9.35
CA GLU A 51 -3.35 -9.32 9.48
C GLU A 51 -3.74 -10.78 9.21
N ARG A 52 -4.88 -11.26 9.74
CA ARG A 52 -5.37 -12.62 9.43
C ARG A 52 -5.65 -12.80 7.94
N ILE A 53 -6.26 -11.82 7.28
CA ILE A 53 -6.56 -11.88 5.85
C ILE A 53 -5.26 -12.01 5.04
N VAL A 54 -4.27 -11.16 5.33
CA VAL A 54 -2.93 -11.21 4.70
C VAL A 54 -2.23 -12.54 5.00
N GLY A 55 -2.23 -12.97 6.27
CA GLY A 55 -1.61 -14.21 6.71
C GLY A 55 -2.20 -15.45 6.05
N ARG A 56 -3.54 -15.50 5.88
CA ARG A 56 -4.21 -16.58 5.16
C ARG A 56 -3.82 -16.61 3.68
N ALA A 57 -3.74 -15.45 3.03
CA ALA A 57 -3.28 -15.38 1.64
C ALA A 57 -1.83 -15.88 1.49
N MET A 58 -0.98 -15.60 2.48
CA MET A 58 0.42 -16.00 2.57
C MET A 58 0.65 -17.39 3.20
N SER A 59 -0.39 -18.22 3.35
CA SER A 59 -0.21 -19.59 3.86
C SER A 59 0.69 -20.42 2.92
N LEU A 60 1.59 -21.21 3.51
CA LEU A 60 2.41 -22.17 2.78
C LEU A 60 1.59 -23.32 2.21
N ASP A 61 0.61 -23.79 2.98
CA ASP A 61 -0.33 -24.80 2.52
C ASP A 61 -1.31 -24.15 1.52
N PRO A 62 -1.32 -24.59 0.25
CA PRO A 62 -2.23 -24.10 -0.76
C PRO A 62 -3.70 -24.19 -0.38
N GLU A 63 -4.10 -25.26 0.33
CA GLU A 63 -5.50 -25.54 0.68
C GLU A 63 -5.98 -24.64 1.83
N ALA A 64 -5.07 -24.22 2.70
CA ALA A 64 -5.37 -23.26 3.76
C ALA A 64 -5.54 -21.81 3.24
N ARG A 65 -5.09 -21.52 2.01
CA ARG A 65 -5.26 -20.19 1.38
C ARG A 65 -6.70 -19.93 0.99
N TYR A 66 -6.93 -18.77 0.36
CA TYR A 66 -8.17 -18.50 -0.34
C TYR A 66 -8.27 -19.38 -1.59
N SER A 67 -9.46 -19.93 -1.83
CA SER A 67 -9.74 -20.80 -2.98
C SER A 67 -9.69 -20.06 -4.32
N SER A 68 -9.87 -18.74 -4.30
CA SER A 68 -9.81 -17.89 -5.48
C SER A 68 -9.37 -16.46 -5.13
N ALA A 69 -8.94 -15.70 -6.15
CA ALA A 69 -8.68 -14.27 -5.99
C ALA A 69 -9.96 -13.49 -5.63
N GLU A 70 -11.12 -13.94 -6.11
CA GLU A 70 -12.43 -13.41 -5.73
C GLU A 70 -12.69 -13.61 -4.22
N ALA A 71 -12.43 -14.81 -3.68
CA ALA A 71 -12.60 -15.08 -2.27
C ALA A 71 -11.69 -14.20 -1.39
N PHE A 72 -10.46 -13.96 -1.84
CA PHE A 72 -9.54 -13.03 -1.18
C PHE A 72 -10.04 -11.58 -1.24
N GLY A 73 -10.47 -11.13 -2.41
CA GLY A 73 -11.04 -9.79 -2.62
C GLY A 73 -12.30 -9.54 -1.78
N ASN A 74 -13.20 -10.53 -1.70
CA ASN A 74 -14.40 -10.45 -0.88
C ASN A 74 -14.07 -10.31 0.62
N SER A 75 -13.08 -11.06 1.12
CA SER A 75 -12.63 -10.90 2.51
C SER A 75 -12.07 -9.50 2.79
N LEU A 76 -11.36 -8.90 1.83
CA LEU A 76 -10.86 -7.53 1.95
C LEU A 76 -12.00 -6.49 1.90
N LEU A 77 -13.00 -6.71 1.05
CA LEU A 77 -14.19 -5.86 0.98
C LEU A 77 -15.00 -5.92 2.27
N GLU A 78 -15.23 -7.11 2.82
CA GLU A 78 -15.94 -7.29 4.09
C GLU A 78 -15.26 -6.49 5.21
N TRP A 79 -13.93 -6.52 5.26
CA TRP A 79 -13.13 -5.75 6.21
C TRP A 79 -13.09 -4.23 5.93
N ALA A 80 -13.20 -3.80 4.66
CA ALA A 80 -13.05 -2.40 4.28
C ALA A 80 -14.08 -1.48 4.96
N SER A 81 -13.76 -0.19 5.09
CA SER A 81 -14.73 0.82 5.56
C SER A 81 -15.91 0.96 4.59
N ASP A 82 -17.01 1.58 5.02
CA ASP A 82 -18.16 1.84 4.13
C ASP A 82 -17.77 2.55 2.83
N ILE A 83 -16.87 3.53 2.93
CA ILE A 83 -16.32 4.27 1.79
C ILE A 83 -15.51 3.31 0.89
N GLY A 84 -14.66 2.46 1.49
CA GLY A 84 -13.87 1.48 0.76
C GLY A 84 -14.74 0.46 0.03
N ARG A 85 -15.74 -0.10 0.72
CA ARG A 85 -16.71 -1.01 0.12
C ARG A 85 -17.47 -0.37 -1.03
N ALA A 86 -18.02 0.83 -0.83
CA ALA A 86 -18.76 1.54 -1.87
C ALA A 86 -17.88 1.84 -3.08
N ARG A 87 -16.59 2.14 -2.87
CA ARG A 87 -15.63 2.43 -3.94
C ARG A 87 -15.25 1.21 -4.77
N TRP A 88 -15.05 0.07 -4.11
CA TRP A 88 -14.39 -1.09 -4.72
C TRP A 88 -15.33 -2.26 -5.02
N SER A 89 -16.57 -2.28 -4.50
CA SER A 89 -17.52 -3.39 -4.70
C SER A 89 -17.79 -3.68 -6.18
N GLY A 90 -17.94 -2.65 -7.01
CA GLY A 90 -18.20 -2.80 -8.44
C GLY A 90 -17.01 -3.36 -9.24
N SER A 91 -15.78 -3.17 -8.76
CA SER A 91 -14.56 -3.60 -9.47
C SER A 91 -14.46 -5.12 -9.59
N PHE A 92 -15.03 -5.85 -8.63
CA PHE A 92 -15.05 -7.31 -8.66
C PHE A 92 -16.19 -7.87 -9.52
N VAL A 93 -17.29 -7.11 -9.67
CA VAL A 93 -18.44 -7.49 -10.50
C VAL A 93 -18.12 -7.40 -11.99
N ALA A 94 -17.44 -6.33 -12.43
CA ALA A 94 -17.04 -6.18 -13.84
C ALA A 94 -16.07 -7.25 -14.32
N PHE A 95 -15.28 -7.83 -13.42
CA PHE A 95 -14.43 -8.97 -13.77
C PHE A 95 -15.21 -10.27 -13.98
N ARG A 96 -16.39 -10.39 -13.37
CA ARG A 96 -17.19 -11.62 -13.38
C ARG A 96 -18.16 -11.70 -14.54
N ASP A 97 -18.63 -10.56 -15.05
CA ASP A 97 -19.54 -10.48 -16.19
C ASP A 97 -19.11 -9.33 -17.12
N PRO A 98 -18.45 -9.65 -18.26
CA PRO A 98 -17.96 -8.64 -19.19
C PRO A 98 -19.09 -7.96 -19.98
N SER A 99 -20.33 -8.44 -19.88
CA SER A 99 -21.49 -7.80 -20.49
C SER A 99 -22.07 -6.68 -19.63
N LEU A 100 -21.71 -6.61 -18.35
CA LEU A 100 -22.08 -5.50 -17.49
C LEU A 100 -21.25 -4.26 -17.86
N PRO A 101 -21.87 -3.07 -17.93
CA PRO A 101 -21.12 -1.84 -18.07
C PRO A 101 -20.11 -1.74 -16.91
N PRO A 102 -18.88 -1.25 -17.16
CA PRO A 102 -17.91 -1.03 -16.09
C PRO A 102 -18.59 -0.27 -14.95
N PRO A 103 -18.35 -0.64 -13.68
CA PRO A 103 -18.89 0.11 -12.57
C PRO A 103 -18.53 1.58 -12.79
N GLU A 104 -19.56 2.42 -12.79
CA GLU A 104 -19.37 3.86 -12.86
C GLU A 104 -18.35 4.23 -11.77
N PRO A 105 -17.27 4.98 -12.10
CA PRO A 105 -16.24 5.29 -11.12
C PRO A 105 -16.93 5.87 -9.89
N ALA A 106 -16.75 5.19 -8.75
CA ALA A 106 -17.39 5.60 -7.50
C ALA A 106 -17.22 7.11 -7.32
N PRO A 107 -18.29 7.83 -6.93
CA PRO A 107 -18.33 9.28 -6.96
C PRO A 107 -17.04 9.83 -6.39
N SER A 108 -16.26 10.46 -7.27
CA SER A 108 -14.99 11.06 -6.91
C SER A 108 -15.29 12.13 -5.88
N ALA A 109 -14.94 11.82 -4.63
CA ALA A 109 -15.26 12.60 -3.45
C ALA A 109 -16.77 12.72 -3.16
N VAL A 110 -17.17 12.16 -2.01
CA VAL A 110 -17.98 13.00 -1.11
C VAL A 110 -17.17 14.29 -0.96
N GLN A 111 -17.57 15.33 -1.68
CA GLN A 111 -17.11 16.68 -1.39
C GLN A 111 -17.58 16.94 0.03
N ILE A 112 -16.71 16.65 1.01
CA ILE A 112 -16.84 17.23 2.34
C ILE A 112 -16.84 18.72 2.03
N THR A 113 -18.02 19.34 2.12
CA THR A 113 -18.24 20.77 1.98
C THR A 113 -17.52 21.43 3.14
N ALA A 114 -16.20 21.54 3.02
CA ALA A 114 -15.44 22.57 3.68
C ALA A 114 -15.83 23.89 2.98
N ASN A 115 -17.04 24.39 3.27
CA ASN A 115 -17.47 25.75 2.95
C ASN A 115 -16.73 26.75 3.87
N ALA A 116 -15.40 26.63 3.96
CA ALA A 116 -14.54 27.77 4.21
C ALA A 116 -14.49 28.54 2.89
N GLN A 117 -15.30 29.59 2.77
CA GLN A 117 -15.34 30.43 1.57
C GLN A 117 -13.97 31.07 1.32
N PRO A 118 -13.41 30.97 0.11
CA PRO A 118 -12.37 31.87 -0.36
C PRO A 118 -12.98 32.91 -1.29
N VAL A 119 -12.80 34.18 -0.91
CA VAL A 119 -13.11 35.39 -1.65
C VAL A 119 -12.68 35.34 -3.13
N SER A 120 -13.57 35.81 -4.02
CA SER A 120 -13.33 35.88 -5.47
C SER A 120 -12.15 36.79 -5.83
N PRO A 121 -11.27 36.41 -6.76
CA PRO A 121 -10.44 37.37 -7.47
C PRO A 121 -11.13 37.87 -8.74
N VAL A 122 -10.83 39.13 -9.02
CA VAL A 122 -11.42 40.04 -10.01
C VAL A 122 -11.06 39.68 -11.47
N MET A 123 -11.86 40.21 -12.40
CA MET A 123 -11.76 40.08 -13.86
C MET A 123 -10.36 40.37 -14.45
N ALA A 124 -10.00 39.62 -15.49
CA ALA A 124 -9.10 40.10 -16.54
C ALA A 124 -9.51 39.53 -17.91
N THR A 125 -9.67 40.44 -18.85
CA THR A 125 -10.18 40.32 -20.22
C THR A 125 -9.04 40.07 -21.20
N GLY A 126 -9.22 39.26 -22.25
CA GLY A 126 -8.28 39.21 -23.39
C GLY A 126 -8.46 38.01 -24.35
N PRO A 127 -8.66 38.20 -25.68
CA PRO A 127 -9.04 37.14 -26.63
C PRO A 127 -7.96 36.75 -27.65
N GLY A 128 -8.06 35.54 -28.22
CA GLY A 128 -7.38 35.08 -29.45
C GLY A 128 -7.13 33.56 -29.45
N ALA A 129 -7.88 32.73 -30.20
CA ALA A 129 -7.63 32.34 -31.60
C ALA A 129 -6.36 31.45 -31.74
N VAL A 130 -6.27 30.29 -32.42
CA VAL A 130 -7.11 29.48 -33.34
C VAL A 130 -6.40 28.11 -33.54
N LEU A 131 -7.13 27.18 -34.16
CA LEU A 131 -6.87 25.77 -34.53
C LEU A 131 -5.63 25.48 -35.42
N SER A 132 -5.35 24.17 -35.57
CA SER A 132 -4.53 23.43 -36.58
C SER A 132 -3.19 22.91 -36.05
N ASP A 133 -2.69 21.71 -36.36
CA ASP A 133 -3.04 20.58 -37.23
C ASP A 133 -1.96 19.48 -37.01
N SER A 134 -2.17 18.27 -37.52
CA SER A 134 -1.15 17.26 -37.84
C SER A 134 -0.58 16.34 -36.72
N LEU A 135 -1.11 15.11 -36.68
CA LEU A 135 -0.44 13.89 -36.19
C LEU A 135 0.58 13.39 -37.23
N PRO A 136 1.84 13.09 -36.85
CA PRO A 136 2.71 12.22 -37.64
C PRO A 136 2.59 10.73 -37.23
N PRO A 137 2.81 9.78 -38.16
CA PRO A 137 2.60 8.36 -37.92
C PRO A 137 3.76 7.69 -37.18
N SER A 138 3.41 6.59 -36.52
CA SER A 138 4.25 5.60 -35.86
C SER A 138 5.66 5.43 -36.42
N GLN A 139 6.65 5.65 -35.55
CA GLN A 139 8.00 5.11 -35.70
C GLN A 139 8.20 4.15 -34.52
N VAL A 140 8.36 2.86 -34.81
CA VAL A 140 8.80 1.85 -33.83
C VAL A 140 10.33 1.78 -33.93
N PRO A 141 11.09 2.23 -32.93
CA PRO A 141 12.52 1.98 -32.90
C PRO A 141 12.75 0.55 -32.37
N THR A 142 13.01 -0.37 -33.30
CA THR A 142 13.72 -1.60 -33.01
C THR A 142 15.19 -1.24 -32.83
N ASP A 143 15.68 -1.19 -31.60
CA ASP A 143 17.13 -1.27 -31.36
C ASP A 143 17.44 -1.85 -29.97
N SER A 144 18.01 -3.06 -30.01
CA SER A 144 19.18 -3.50 -29.24
C SER A 144 19.27 -3.08 -27.76
N PHE A 145 18.92 -3.99 -26.83
CA PHE A 145 19.24 -3.84 -25.40
C PHE A 145 20.76 -3.90 -25.16
N PRO A 146 21.40 -2.83 -24.63
CA PRO A 146 22.76 -2.94 -24.12
C PRO A 146 22.75 -3.61 -22.75
N ALA A 147 23.72 -4.51 -22.53
CA ALA A 147 24.00 -5.08 -21.21
C ALA A 147 24.43 -3.97 -20.23
N VAL A 148 23.57 -3.64 -19.26
CA VAL A 148 23.87 -2.70 -18.18
C VAL A 148 24.64 -3.43 -17.07
N ALA A 149 25.90 -3.06 -16.89
CA ALA A 149 26.69 -3.39 -15.70
C ALA A 149 26.12 -2.69 -14.44
N PRO A 150 26.31 -3.22 -13.22
CA PRO A 150 25.65 -2.69 -12.03
C PRO A 150 26.25 -1.36 -11.57
N PRO A 151 25.45 -0.30 -11.30
CA PRO A 151 25.91 0.84 -10.53
C PRO A 151 25.94 0.48 -9.04
N SER A 152 27.14 0.15 -8.57
CA SER A 152 27.51 0.23 -7.16
C SER A 152 27.80 1.70 -6.83
N ASP A 153 26.83 2.44 -6.30
CA ASP A 153 27.03 3.69 -5.56
C ASP A 153 25.73 4.03 -4.78
N ALA A 154 25.70 3.72 -3.49
CA ALA A 154 24.64 4.14 -2.56
C ALA A 154 25.09 5.38 -1.78
N PRO A 155 24.33 6.50 -1.78
CA PRO A 155 23.80 7.07 -0.51
C PRO A 155 22.54 7.97 -0.69
N PRO A 156 21.89 8.58 0.34
CA PRO A 156 21.83 8.28 1.78
C PRO A 156 20.39 8.12 2.38
N ASN A 157 20.33 7.31 3.44
CA ASN A 157 19.52 7.38 4.68
C ASN A 157 18.17 8.16 4.80
N ASN A 158 17.04 7.48 4.61
CA ASN A 158 15.75 7.87 5.25
C ASN A 158 15.65 7.44 6.73
N ALA A 159 16.79 7.27 7.40
CA ALA A 159 16.92 6.97 8.83
C ALA A 159 16.25 8.03 9.75
N ASN A 160 15.81 9.16 9.20
CA ASN A 160 15.32 10.32 9.95
C ASN A 160 13.87 10.17 10.45
N VAL A 161 13.02 9.37 9.80
CA VAL A 161 11.62 9.16 10.24
C VAL A 161 11.52 8.06 11.31
N ILE A 162 12.36 7.02 11.16
CA ILE A 162 12.48 5.92 12.12
C ILE A 162 13.22 6.37 13.40
N ARG A 163 14.18 7.30 13.32
CA ARG A 163 14.87 7.84 14.51
C ARG A 163 13.99 8.77 15.37
N LEU A 164 13.06 9.51 14.77
CA LEU A 164 12.19 10.45 15.50
C LEU A 164 11.12 9.73 16.34
N GLY A 165 10.55 8.62 15.85
CA GLY A 165 9.59 7.81 16.60
C GLY A 165 10.20 7.08 17.82
N VAL A 166 11.46 6.63 17.71
CA VAL A 166 12.17 5.93 18.79
C VAL A 166 12.60 6.88 19.93
N MET A 167 12.86 8.17 19.63
CA MET A 167 13.12 9.20 20.66
C MET A 167 11.89 9.52 21.52
N LEU A 168 10.68 9.48 20.94
CA LEU A 168 9.43 9.76 21.68
C LEU A 168 9.01 8.60 22.60
N LEU A 169 9.24 7.36 22.17
CA LEU A 169 8.91 6.18 22.97
C LEU A 169 9.86 6.00 24.17
N SER A 170 11.12 6.40 24.04
CA SER A 170 12.11 6.34 25.14
C SER A 170 11.87 7.39 26.23
N VAL A 171 11.46 8.61 25.88
CA VAL A 171 11.07 9.65 26.86
C VAL A 171 9.83 9.25 27.67
N GLY A 172 8.83 8.61 27.02
CA GLY A 172 7.62 8.12 27.69
C GLY A 172 7.91 7.02 28.72
N VAL A 173 8.79 6.07 28.39
CA VAL A 173 9.18 4.99 29.31
C VAL A 173 9.98 5.53 30.50
N LEU A 174 10.83 6.53 30.29
CA LEU A 174 11.62 7.13 31.38
C LEU A 174 10.75 7.89 32.39
N LEU A 175 9.73 8.60 31.90
CA LEU A 175 8.77 9.33 32.75
C LEU A 175 7.85 8.36 33.53
N LEU A 176 7.41 7.27 32.91
CA LEU A 176 6.62 6.24 33.58
C LEU A 176 7.43 5.52 34.66
N GLY A 177 8.71 5.23 34.40
CA GLY A 177 9.62 4.65 35.38
C GLY A 177 9.86 5.54 36.59
N ALA A 178 10.09 6.85 36.37
CA ALA A 178 10.26 7.82 37.46
C ALA A 178 8.99 7.95 38.32
N ALA A 179 7.80 7.89 37.71
CA ALA A 179 6.53 7.94 38.42
C ALA A 179 6.28 6.70 39.30
N LEU A 180 6.60 5.49 38.80
CA LEU A 180 6.48 4.25 39.57
C LEU A 180 7.49 4.18 40.72
N LEU A 181 8.72 4.65 40.50
CA LEU A 181 9.75 4.68 41.54
C LEU A 181 9.38 5.67 42.67
N ALA A 182 8.81 6.83 42.33
CA ALA A 182 8.32 7.80 43.31
C ALA A 182 7.13 7.26 44.12
N LEU A 183 6.31 6.38 43.54
CA LEU A 183 5.19 5.74 44.24
C LEU A 183 5.64 4.60 45.16
N ALA A 184 6.74 3.90 44.82
CA ALA A 184 7.29 2.81 45.63
C ALA A 184 8.12 3.27 46.85
N LEU A 185 8.58 4.53 46.85
CA LEU A 185 9.35 5.14 47.95
C LEU A 185 8.46 5.88 48.97
N ARG A 186 7.14 5.79 48.82
CA ARG A 186 6.14 6.44 49.66
C ARG A 186 5.39 5.41 50.49
#